data_AF-A0A268TH98-F1
#
_entry.id   AF-A0A268TH98-F1
#
_cell.length_a   1.000
_cell.length_b   1.000
_cell.length_c   1.000
_cell.angle_alpha   90.00
_cell.angle_beta   90.00
_cell.angle_gamma   90.00
#
_symmetry.space_group_name_H-M   'P 1'
#
loop_
_entity.id
_entity.type
_entity.pdbx_description
1 polymer ?
#
loop_
_entity_poly.entity_id
_entity_poly.type
_entity_poly.pdbx_seq_one_letter_code
_entity_poly.pdbx_strand_id
1 'polypeptide(L)'
;MLIICVATSLFSTQLEDALKHRDFSGWHFPSQKDQLGNPYYYVPDSKGKYLGTSAGLLGMGLLVGITGLYLMPESVTNWDRERFGFRSWLQDVKIAPAVDDDNFWLNGVAHPYFGAVYYMQPRMAGYSWAESVLFSFVTSAFFWEYGIEAFVEIPSWQDLIYTPAMGSIFGEIFYQLTRYIQSNHGQLFGSRFLGYTLIALMDPIGFVIRDLGLGKLFGVKNKNDFQASASPLGVSFSYRF
;
A
#
# COMPACT_ATOMS: atom_id res chain seq x y z
N MET A 1 24.81 2.02 15.95
CA MET A 1 23.38 1.64 16.00
C MET A 1 22.47 2.74 16.57
N LEU A 2 22.92 3.57 17.52
CA LEU A 2 22.09 4.65 18.12
C LEU A 2 21.91 5.88 17.21
N ILE A 3 22.89 6.19 16.35
CA ILE A 3 22.91 7.42 15.53
C ILE A 3 21.91 7.36 14.35
N ILE A 4 21.65 6.16 13.81
CA ILE A 4 20.71 5.97 12.70
C ILE A 4 19.25 6.12 13.18
N CYS A 5 18.91 5.64 14.38
CA CYS A 5 17.56 5.81 14.96
C CYS A 5 17.24 7.27 15.33
N VAL A 6 18.24 8.08 15.68
CA VAL A 6 18.04 9.50 16.03
C VAL A 6 17.88 10.34 14.76
N ALA A 7 18.63 10.04 13.70
CA ALA A 7 18.49 10.73 12.41
C ALA A 7 17.13 10.44 11.73
N THR A 8 16.63 9.20 11.79
CA THR A 8 15.33 8.85 11.20
C THR A 8 14.14 9.42 11.98
N SER A 9 14.23 9.48 13.31
CA SER A 9 13.19 10.09 14.15
C SER A 9 13.11 11.61 14.01
N LEU A 10 14.26 12.29 13.84
CA LEU A 10 14.32 13.73 13.57
C LEU A 10 13.83 14.09 12.17
N PHE A 11 14.17 13.31 11.14
CA PHE A 11 13.66 13.55 9.79
C PHE A 11 12.16 13.22 9.69
N SER A 12 11.67 12.20 10.41
CA SER A 12 10.25 11.83 10.39
C SER A 12 9.37 12.90 11.03
N THR A 13 9.77 13.46 12.18
CA THR A 13 9.00 14.51 12.84
C THR A 13 9.07 15.81 12.06
N GLN A 14 10.24 16.16 11.51
CA GLN A 14 10.39 17.38 10.71
C GLN A 14 9.64 17.33 9.38
N LEU A 15 9.60 16.19 8.68
CA LEU A 15 8.83 16.06 7.45
C LEU A 15 7.32 16.08 7.74
N GLU A 16 6.89 15.36 8.77
CA GLU A 16 5.50 15.34 9.22
C GLU A 16 5.04 16.74 9.68
N ASP A 17 5.85 17.46 10.45
CA ASP A 17 5.56 18.82 10.91
C ASP A 17 5.65 19.84 9.75
N ALA A 18 6.59 19.68 8.81
CA ALA A 18 6.71 20.55 7.65
C ALA A 18 5.50 20.44 6.70
N LEU A 19 4.96 19.22 6.52
CA LEU A 19 3.75 18.99 5.74
C LEU A 19 2.48 19.49 6.47
N LYS A 20 2.47 19.50 7.81
CA LYS A 20 1.37 20.04 8.62
C LYS A 20 1.36 21.56 8.72
N HIS A 21 2.53 22.22 8.63
CA HIS A 21 2.68 23.65 8.93
C HIS A 21 3.02 24.55 7.74
N ARG A 22 3.26 24.01 6.53
CA ARG A 22 3.34 24.84 5.32
C ARG A 22 1.95 25.11 4.75
N ASP A 23 1.61 26.39 4.66
CA ASP A 23 0.36 26.90 4.10
C ASP A 23 0.31 26.68 2.58
N PHE A 24 -0.09 25.49 2.16
CA PHE A 24 -0.63 25.25 0.82
C PHE A 24 -2.07 25.78 0.81
N SER A 25 -2.25 27.10 0.76
CA SER A 25 -3.47 27.96 0.86
C SER A 25 -4.89 27.38 0.57
N GLY A 26 -5.21 26.19 1.04
CA GLY A 26 -6.45 25.44 0.74
C GLY A 26 -6.47 23.98 1.21
N TRP A 27 -5.32 23.36 1.49
CA TRP A 27 -5.23 21.96 1.95
C TRP A 27 -4.81 21.89 3.42
N HIS A 28 -5.78 21.67 4.31
CA HIS A 28 -5.53 21.44 5.73
C HIS A 28 -5.51 19.95 6.02
N PHE A 29 -4.36 19.41 6.43
CA PHE A 29 -4.28 18.03 6.90
C PHE A 29 -4.80 17.94 8.35
N PRO A 30 -5.76 17.04 8.64
CA PRO A 30 -6.39 16.97 9.96
C PRO A 30 -5.38 16.57 11.04
N SER A 31 -5.49 17.20 12.21
CA SER A 31 -4.70 16.82 13.38
C SER A 31 -5.18 15.46 13.92
N GLN A 32 -4.33 14.75 14.68
CA GLN A 32 -4.67 13.43 15.23
C GLN A 32 -5.93 13.43 16.11
N LYS A 33 -6.33 14.60 16.64
CA LYS A 33 -7.51 14.78 17.50
C LYS A 33 -8.83 14.89 16.71
N ASP A 34 -8.79 15.25 15.42
CA ASP A 34 -9.99 15.42 14.58
C ASP A 34 -10.56 14.09 14.06
N GLN A 35 -10.04 12.97 14.55
CA GLN A 35 -10.22 11.63 13.98
C GLN A 35 -11.24 10.78 14.74
N LEU A 36 -11.45 11.02 16.04
CA LEU A 36 -12.30 10.18 16.87
C LEU A 36 -13.77 10.61 16.72
N GLY A 37 -14.63 9.70 16.25
CA GLY A 37 -16.05 9.97 16.05
C GLY A 37 -16.42 10.50 14.66
N ASN A 38 -15.44 10.71 13.75
CA ASN A 38 -15.71 10.96 12.34
C ASN A 38 -15.88 9.61 11.61
N PRO A 39 -17.09 9.24 11.15
CA PRO A 39 -17.34 7.93 10.55
C PRO A 39 -16.71 7.75 9.16
N TYR A 40 -16.27 8.83 8.51
CA TYR A 40 -15.53 8.77 7.24
C TYR A 40 -14.04 8.51 7.44
N TYR A 41 -13.53 8.79 8.64
CA TYR A 41 -12.14 8.58 8.98
C TYR A 41 -11.93 7.14 9.47
N TYR A 42 -11.15 6.35 8.74
CA TYR A 42 -10.99 4.94 9.08
C TYR A 42 -9.83 4.70 10.05
N VAL A 43 -10.12 4.02 11.15
CA VAL A 43 -9.10 3.57 12.10
C VAL A 43 -9.38 2.12 12.48
N PRO A 44 -8.52 1.16 12.11
CA PRO A 44 -8.76 -0.23 12.49
C PRO A 44 -8.63 -0.41 14.01
N ASP A 45 -9.46 -1.30 14.56
CA ASP A 45 -9.45 -1.68 15.98
C ASP A 45 -8.15 -2.38 16.37
N SER A 46 -7.59 -3.17 15.45
CA SER A 46 -6.34 -3.90 15.62
C SER A 46 -5.41 -3.71 14.41
N LYS A 47 -4.20 -3.20 14.67
CA LYS A 47 -3.16 -3.06 13.65
C LYS A 47 -2.80 -4.42 13.02
N GLY A 48 -2.61 -5.43 13.87
CA GLY A 48 -2.20 -6.77 13.45
C GLY A 48 -3.25 -7.50 12.64
N LYS A 49 -4.55 -7.38 12.98
CA LYS A 49 -5.61 -7.98 12.16
C LYS A 49 -5.67 -7.35 10.77
N TYR A 50 -5.64 -6.01 10.68
CA TYR A 50 -5.64 -5.31 9.40
C TYR A 50 -4.45 -5.73 8.53
N LEU A 51 -3.25 -5.69 9.11
CA LEU A 51 -2.03 -6.06 8.40
C LEU A 51 -2.03 -7.54 8.00
N GLY A 52 -2.57 -8.42 8.85
CA GLY A 52 -2.76 -9.83 8.54
C GLY A 52 -3.73 -10.06 7.37
N THR A 53 -4.86 -9.34 7.33
CA THR A 53 -5.78 -9.38 6.18
C THR A 53 -5.09 -8.86 4.91
N SER A 54 -4.30 -7.79 5.03
CA SER A 54 -3.54 -7.22 3.91
C SER A 54 -2.49 -8.21 3.37
N ALA A 55 -1.74 -8.87 4.26
CA ALA A 55 -0.79 -9.93 3.90
C ALA A 55 -1.47 -11.13 3.25
N GLY A 56 -2.67 -11.51 3.71
CA GLY A 56 -3.49 -12.54 3.06
C GLY A 56 -3.89 -12.17 1.63
N LEU A 57 -4.31 -10.92 1.41
CA LEU A 57 -4.60 -10.40 0.06
C LEU A 57 -3.36 -10.38 -0.83
N LEU A 58 -2.22 -9.93 -0.31
CA LEU A 58 -0.94 -9.98 -1.03
C LEU A 58 -0.58 -11.42 -1.40
N GLY A 59 -0.71 -12.38 -0.48
CA GLY A 59 -0.46 -13.79 -0.75
C GLY A 59 -1.33 -14.36 -1.88
N MET A 60 -2.62 -13.98 -1.94
CA MET A 60 -3.47 -14.31 -3.10
C MET A 60 -3.03 -13.58 -4.37
N GLY A 61 -2.59 -12.33 -4.23
CA GLY A 61 -2.02 -11.51 -5.29
C GLY A 61 -0.75 -12.14 -5.90
N LEU A 62 0.03 -12.92 -5.15
CA LEU A 62 1.18 -13.67 -5.68
C LEU A 62 0.77 -14.57 -6.85
N LEU A 63 -0.32 -15.33 -6.67
CA LEU A 63 -0.81 -16.26 -7.68
C LEU A 63 -1.34 -15.52 -8.90
N VAL A 64 -2.05 -14.42 -8.69
CA VAL A 64 -2.56 -13.56 -9.76
C VAL A 64 -1.41 -12.88 -10.50
N GLY A 65 -0.38 -12.43 -9.79
CA GLY A 65 0.83 -11.80 -10.35
C GLY A 65 1.59 -12.78 -11.23
N ILE A 66 1.95 -13.95 -10.70
CA ILE A 66 2.61 -15.05 -11.45
C ILE A 66 1.79 -15.42 -12.69
N THR A 67 0.48 -15.59 -12.56
CA THR A 67 -0.41 -15.88 -13.70
C THR A 67 -0.46 -14.72 -14.70
N GLY A 68 -0.50 -13.49 -14.21
CA GLY A 68 -0.50 -12.27 -15.01
C GLY A 68 0.78 -12.16 -15.83
N LEU A 69 1.95 -12.36 -15.22
CA LEU A 69 3.24 -12.37 -15.91
C LEU A 69 3.28 -13.42 -17.02
N TYR A 70 2.78 -14.63 -16.74
CA TYR A 70 2.71 -15.69 -17.75
C TYR A 70 1.85 -15.31 -18.97
N LEU A 71 0.78 -14.53 -18.75
CA LEU A 71 -0.14 -14.10 -19.81
C LEU A 71 0.30 -12.81 -20.52
N MET A 72 1.25 -12.05 -19.97
CA MET A 72 1.69 -10.79 -20.56
C MET A 72 2.47 -11.00 -21.87
N PRO A 73 2.28 -10.14 -22.89
CA PRO A 73 3.09 -10.16 -24.10
C PRO A 73 4.57 -9.84 -23.78
N GLU A 74 5.49 -10.58 -24.39
CA GLU A 74 6.94 -10.34 -24.24
C GLU A 74 7.33 -8.92 -24.70
N SER A 75 6.55 -8.34 -25.63
CA SER A 75 6.73 -6.95 -26.07
C SER A 75 6.46 -5.89 -24.98
N VAL A 76 5.85 -6.28 -23.86
CA VAL A 76 5.57 -5.41 -22.73
C VAL A 76 6.59 -5.63 -21.62
N THR A 77 6.99 -6.88 -21.37
CA THR A 77 7.82 -7.24 -20.22
C THR A 77 9.29 -7.51 -20.57
N ASN A 78 9.66 -7.66 -21.85
CA ASN A 78 10.98 -8.16 -22.30
C ASN A 78 11.37 -9.56 -21.81
N TRP A 79 10.49 -10.26 -21.09
CA TRP A 79 10.79 -11.58 -20.53
C TRP A 79 10.51 -12.72 -21.51
N ASP A 80 11.42 -13.69 -21.54
CA ASP A 80 11.27 -14.93 -22.30
C ASP A 80 10.35 -15.91 -21.55
N ARG A 81 9.18 -16.22 -22.12
CA ARG A 81 8.22 -17.14 -21.50
C ARG A 81 8.75 -18.57 -21.39
N GLU A 82 9.72 -18.98 -22.21
CA GLU A 82 10.32 -20.31 -22.12
C GLU A 82 11.10 -20.49 -20.81
N ARG A 83 11.58 -19.40 -20.22
CA ARG A 83 12.21 -19.41 -18.88
C ARG A 83 11.19 -19.47 -17.75
N PHE A 84 9.90 -19.23 -17.97
CA PHE A 84 8.92 -19.15 -16.89
C PHE A 84 8.82 -20.47 -16.12
N GLY A 85 9.17 -20.47 -14.84
CA GLY A 85 8.87 -21.60 -13.97
C GLY A 85 9.75 -21.75 -12.74
N PHE A 86 9.37 -22.72 -11.90
CA PHE A 86 10.02 -22.97 -10.61
C PHE A 86 11.50 -23.37 -10.71
N ARG A 87 11.92 -23.97 -11.83
CA ARG A 87 13.34 -24.30 -12.06
C ARG A 87 14.19 -23.05 -12.25
N SER A 88 13.71 -22.10 -13.05
CA SER A 88 14.37 -20.80 -13.24
C SER A 88 14.37 -20.03 -11.94
N TRP A 89 13.25 -20.00 -11.21
CA TRP A 89 13.18 -19.44 -9.87
C TRP A 89 14.26 -19.99 -8.93
N LEU A 90 14.44 -21.31 -8.85
CA LEU A 90 15.47 -21.93 -8.00
C LEU A 90 16.91 -21.60 -8.41
N GLN A 91 17.13 -21.20 -9.66
CA GLN A 91 18.43 -20.78 -10.18
C GLN A 91 18.64 -19.29 -9.89
N ASP A 92 17.67 -18.48 -10.29
CA ASP A 92 17.75 -17.03 -10.33
C ASP A 92 17.83 -16.43 -8.92
N VAL A 93 17.09 -16.95 -7.92
CA VAL A 93 17.20 -16.49 -6.51
C VAL A 93 18.55 -16.77 -5.85
N LYS A 94 19.39 -17.64 -6.44
CA LYS A 94 20.74 -17.95 -5.94
C LYS A 94 21.81 -17.07 -6.59
N ILE A 95 21.46 -16.37 -7.66
CA ILE A 95 22.34 -15.45 -8.36
C ILE A 95 22.28 -14.10 -7.63
N ALA A 96 23.42 -13.40 -7.56
CA ALA A 96 23.45 -12.07 -7.01
C ALA A 96 22.59 -11.13 -7.88
N PRO A 97 21.87 -10.16 -7.30
CA PRO A 97 21.04 -9.24 -8.07
C PRO A 97 21.80 -8.54 -9.20
N ALA A 98 21.16 -8.43 -10.36
CA ALA A 98 21.73 -7.87 -11.58
C ALA A 98 21.05 -6.56 -11.98
N VAL A 99 21.61 -5.86 -12.97
CA VAL A 99 20.86 -4.80 -13.66
C VAL A 99 19.96 -5.52 -14.66
N ASP A 100 18.65 -5.32 -14.58
CA ASP A 100 17.72 -5.68 -15.65
C ASP A 100 17.63 -4.56 -16.70
N ASP A 101 17.10 -4.90 -17.87
CA ASP A 101 16.86 -3.97 -18.99
C ASP A 101 15.35 -3.75 -19.22
N ASP A 102 14.56 -3.77 -18.15
CA ASP A 102 13.13 -3.54 -18.23
C ASP A 102 12.81 -2.11 -18.67
N ASN A 103 11.64 -1.95 -19.29
CA ASN A 103 11.26 -0.64 -19.81
C ASN A 103 11.00 0.35 -18.67
N PHE A 104 11.20 1.65 -18.95
CA PHE A 104 11.04 2.72 -17.96
C PHE A 104 9.64 2.75 -17.32
N TRP A 105 8.59 2.29 -18.01
CA TRP A 105 7.26 2.28 -17.43
C TRP A 105 7.14 1.25 -16.30
N LEU A 106 7.78 0.09 -16.43
CA LEU A 106 7.83 -0.93 -15.37
C LEU A 106 8.65 -0.43 -14.17
N ASN A 107 9.96 -0.19 -14.36
CA ASN A 107 10.86 0.15 -13.25
C ASN A 107 10.60 1.57 -12.71
N GLY A 108 10.27 2.50 -13.60
CA GLY A 108 10.13 3.91 -13.25
C GLY A 108 8.76 4.29 -12.68
N VAL A 109 7.70 3.54 -13.01
CA VAL A 109 6.32 3.89 -12.65
C VAL A 109 5.61 2.77 -11.91
N ALA A 110 5.51 1.58 -12.50
CA ALA A 110 4.74 0.47 -11.93
C ALA A 110 5.36 0.01 -10.60
N HIS A 111 6.67 -0.19 -10.57
CA HIS A 111 7.42 -0.58 -9.38
C HIS A 111 7.23 0.40 -8.22
N PRO A 112 7.56 1.70 -8.34
CA PRO A 112 7.27 2.68 -7.30
C PRO A 112 5.81 2.72 -6.86
N TYR A 113 4.86 2.56 -7.79
CA TYR A 113 3.44 2.50 -7.44
C TYR A 113 3.12 1.29 -6.55
N PHE A 114 3.58 0.08 -6.89
CA PHE A 114 3.38 -1.09 -6.04
C PHE A 114 4.11 -0.98 -4.70
N GLY A 115 5.31 -0.41 -4.69
CA GLY A 115 6.01 -0.05 -3.45
C GLY A 115 5.18 0.87 -2.55
N ALA A 116 4.47 1.83 -3.13
CA ALA A 116 3.54 2.72 -2.42
C ALA A 116 2.32 1.96 -1.88
N VAL A 117 1.75 1.05 -2.66
CA VAL A 117 0.65 0.17 -2.20
C VAL A 117 1.12 -0.69 -1.02
N TYR A 118 2.34 -1.24 -1.05
CA TYR A 118 2.89 -2.00 0.08
C TYR A 118 3.07 -1.12 1.32
N TYR A 119 3.60 0.10 1.14
CA TYR A 119 3.77 1.09 2.22
C TYR A 119 2.43 1.43 2.89
N MET A 120 1.36 1.58 2.10
CA MET A 120 0.04 1.96 2.60
C MET A 120 -0.53 0.96 3.62
N GLN A 121 -0.21 -0.33 3.53
CA GLN A 121 -0.85 -1.37 4.37
C GLN A 121 -0.57 -1.19 5.87
N PRO A 122 0.69 -1.19 6.34
CA PRO A 122 0.99 -0.88 7.73
C PRO A 122 0.64 0.56 8.10
N ARG A 123 0.79 1.52 7.17
CA ARG A 123 0.51 2.92 7.46
C ARG A 123 -0.96 3.16 7.79
N MET A 124 -1.87 2.57 7.02
CA MET A 124 -3.32 2.60 7.26
C MET A 124 -3.73 1.79 8.48
N ALA A 125 -2.99 0.71 8.80
CA ALA A 125 -3.15 -0.05 10.04
C ALA A 125 -2.76 0.74 11.30
N GLY A 126 -2.03 1.86 11.14
CA GLY A 126 -1.62 2.74 12.22
C GLY A 126 -0.20 2.48 12.74
N TYR A 127 0.65 1.79 11.96
CA TYR A 127 2.09 1.75 12.21
C TYR A 127 2.74 3.10 11.83
N SER A 128 3.97 3.29 12.32
CA SER A 128 4.75 4.49 12.04
C SER A 128 5.23 4.53 10.58
N TRP A 129 5.70 5.70 10.15
CA TRP A 129 6.36 5.89 8.87
C TRP A 129 7.51 4.89 8.68
N ALA A 130 8.41 4.77 9.66
CA ALA A 130 9.60 3.90 9.54
C ALA A 130 9.24 2.41 9.45
N GLU A 131 8.26 1.95 10.22
CA GLU A 131 7.74 0.58 10.11
C GLU A 131 7.11 0.33 8.73
N SER A 132 6.47 1.34 8.15
CA SER A 132 5.83 1.27 6.84
C SER A 132 6.86 1.26 5.70
N VAL A 133 7.94 2.05 5.82
CA VAL A 133 9.10 1.98 4.93
C VAL A 133 9.72 0.60 4.96
N LEU A 134 9.99 0.06 6.15
CA LEU A 134 10.59 -1.26 6.30
C LEU A 134 9.71 -2.36 5.69
N PHE A 135 8.40 -2.29 5.91
CA PHE A 135 7.47 -3.22 5.29
C PHE A 135 7.48 -3.11 3.76
N SER A 136 7.41 -1.89 3.21
CA SER A 136 7.49 -1.68 1.76
C SER A 136 8.80 -2.24 1.18
N PHE A 137 9.92 -2.03 1.87
CA PHE A 137 11.23 -2.61 1.50
C PHE A 137 11.20 -4.14 1.47
N VAL A 138 10.78 -4.76 2.57
CA VAL A 138 10.74 -6.23 2.69
C VAL A 138 9.76 -6.83 1.69
N THR A 139 8.58 -6.23 1.49
CA THR A 139 7.60 -6.73 0.53
C THR A 139 8.08 -6.54 -0.91
N SER A 140 8.63 -5.38 -1.27
CA SER A 140 9.19 -5.18 -2.62
C SER A 140 10.28 -6.21 -2.91
N ALA A 141 11.21 -6.44 -1.98
CA ALA A 141 12.27 -7.42 -2.17
C ALA A 141 11.77 -8.87 -2.22
N PHE A 142 11.04 -9.34 -1.20
CA PHE A 142 10.76 -10.78 -1.08
C PHE A 142 9.48 -11.22 -1.78
N PHE A 143 8.47 -10.35 -1.84
CA PHE A 143 7.21 -10.69 -2.48
C PHE A 143 7.26 -10.42 -3.98
N TRP A 144 7.82 -9.29 -4.41
CA TRP A 144 7.90 -8.93 -5.83
C TRP A 144 9.15 -9.51 -6.49
N GLU A 145 10.34 -8.95 -6.24
CA GLU A 145 11.58 -9.31 -6.94
C GLU A 145 11.92 -10.80 -6.82
N TYR A 146 12.13 -11.28 -5.59
CA TYR A 146 12.48 -12.67 -5.34
C TYR A 146 11.28 -13.62 -5.39
N GLY A 147 10.05 -13.09 -5.35
CA GLY A 147 8.84 -13.88 -5.24
C GLY A 147 8.16 -14.14 -6.57
N ILE A 148 7.90 -13.09 -7.34
CA ILE A 148 7.15 -13.11 -8.60
C ILE A 148 8.10 -13.05 -9.80
N GLU A 149 9.01 -12.07 -9.85
CA GLU A 149 9.87 -11.84 -11.03
C GLU A 149 10.98 -12.87 -11.17
N ALA A 150 11.47 -13.41 -10.05
CA ALA A 150 12.44 -14.49 -10.07
C ALA A 150 11.98 -15.75 -10.84
N PHE A 151 10.69 -15.89 -11.17
CA PHE A 151 10.22 -16.97 -12.05
C PHE A 151 10.65 -16.83 -13.51
N VAL A 152 11.08 -15.64 -13.94
CA VAL A 152 11.42 -15.30 -15.32
C VAL A 152 12.77 -14.60 -15.48
N GLU A 153 13.26 -13.92 -14.44
CA GLU A 153 14.57 -13.24 -14.48
C GLU A 153 15.34 -13.27 -13.16
N ILE A 154 16.60 -12.81 -13.22
CA ILE A 154 17.44 -12.64 -12.03
C ILE A 154 16.96 -11.39 -11.29
N PRO A 155 16.77 -11.43 -9.96
CA PRO A 155 16.32 -10.27 -9.20
C PRO A 155 17.13 -8.99 -9.47
N SER A 156 16.47 -7.86 -9.51
CA SER A 156 17.07 -6.59 -9.90
C SER A 156 17.66 -5.82 -8.73
N TRP A 157 18.94 -5.45 -8.78
CA TRP A 157 19.51 -4.62 -7.71
C TRP A 157 18.97 -3.18 -7.72
N GLN A 158 18.61 -2.67 -8.91
CA GLN A 158 18.07 -1.32 -9.05
C GLN A 158 16.67 -1.24 -8.44
N ASP A 159 15.83 -2.24 -8.66
CA ASP A 159 14.49 -2.28 -8.11
C ASP A 159 14.47 -2.59 -6.62
N LEU A 160 15.40 -3.41 -6.12
CA LEU A 160 15.59 -3.61 -4.67
C LEU A 160 15.85 -2.31 -3.89
N ILE A 161 16.32 -1.25 -4.56
CA ILE A 161 16.57 0.07 -3.96
C ILE A 161 15.48 1.06 -4.36
N TYR A 162 15.24 1.22 -5.65
CA TYR A 162 14.41 2.28 -6.21
C TYR A 162 12.93 2.08 -5.87
N THR A 163 12.42 0.86 -6.02
CA THR A 163 11.03 0.48 -5.75
C THR A 163 10.60 0.87 -4.34
N PRO A 164 11.25 0.40 -3.26
CA PRO A 164 10.82 0.75 -1.91
C PRO A 164 11.17 2.19 -1.52
N ALA A 165 12.23 2.79 -2.08
CA ALA A 165 12.58 4.18 -1.79
C ALA A 165 11.52 5.15 -2.33
N MET A 166 11.24 5.08 -3.64
CA MET A 166 10.22 5.91 -4.27
C MET A 166 8.82 5.52 -3.83
N GLY A 167 8.56 4.22 -3.69
CA GLY A 167 7.30 3.70 -3.19
C GLY A 167 6.96 4.21 -1.81
N SER A 168 7.92 4.30 -0.88
CA SER A 168 7.65 4.87 0.44
C SER A 168 7.34 6.37 0.40
N ILE A 169 7.97 7.13 -0.50
CA ILE A 169 7.69 8.56 -0.69
C ILE A 169 6.27 8.74 -1.23
N PHE A 170 5.93 8.05 -2.31
CA PHE A 170 4.58 8.11 -2.89
C PHE A 170 3.52 7.53 -1.96
N GLY A 171 3.87 6.49 -1.20
CA GLY A 171 3.01 5.87 -0.20
C GLY A 171 2.63 6.83 0.92
N GLU A 172 3.56 7.65 1.43
CA GLU A 172 3.19 8.67 2.41
C GLU A 172 2.32 9.77 1.78
N ILE A 173 2.57 10.17 0.53
CA ILE A 173 1.68 11.10 -0.20
C ILE A 173 0.27 10.50 -0.32
N PHE A 174 0.15 9.24 -0.72
CA PHE A 174 -1.12 8.51 -0.83
C PHE A 174 -1.83 8.41 0.50
N TYR A 175 -1.09 8.15 1.58
CA TYR A 175 -1.62 8.12 2.93
C TYR A 175 -2.23 9.46 3.31
N GLN A 176 -1.48 10.55 3.14
CA GLN A 176 -1.92 11.89 3.51
C GLN A 176 -3.13 12.33 2.67
N LEU A 177 -3.13 12.06 1.36
CA LEU A 177 -4.27 12.33 0.49
C LEU A 177 -5.50 11.50 0.87
N THR A 178 -5.33 10.22 1.19
CA THR A 178 -6.41 9.36 1.71
C THR A 178 -7.00 9.95 2.99
N ARG A 179 -6.15 10.41 3.92
CA ARG A 179 -6.61 11.03 5.17
C ARG A 179 -7.35 12.34 4.92
N TYR A 180 -6.87 13.18 4.02
CA TYR A 180 -7.55 14.42 3.63
C TYR A 180 -8.94 14.15 3.05
N ILE A 181 -9.06 13.20 2.11
CA ILE A 181 -10.33 12.85 1.49
C ILE A 181 -11.30 12.29 2.54
N GLN A 182 -10.82 11.42 3.42
CA GLN A 182 -11.61 10.88 4.52
C GLN A 182 -12.09 11.96 5.50
N SER A 183 -11.24 12.91 5.87
CA SER A 183 -11.65 14.04 6.72
C SER A 183 -12.63 14.96 6.01
N ASN A 184 -12.56 15.05 4.68
CA ASN A 184 -13.48 15.81 3.85
C ASN A 184 -14.73 14.99 3.42
N HIS A 185 -15.24 14.12 4.30
CA HIS A 185 -16.45 13.32 4.08
C HIS A 185 -16.41 12.46 2.80
N GLY A 186 -15.22 11.98 2.43
CA GLY A 186 -14.99 11.18 1.23
C GLY A 186 -14.91 12.00 -0.07
N GLN A 187 -14.87 13.34 0.00
CA GLN A 187 -14.92 14.20 -1.18
C GLN A 187 -13.55 14.71 -1.63
N LEU A 188 -13.36 14.75 -2.94
CA LEU A 188 -12.29 15.47 -3.62
C LEU A 188 -12.91 16.46 -4.60
N PHE A 189 -12.53 17.74 -4.53
CA PHE A 189 -13.12 18.82 -5.33
C PHE A 189 -14.66 18.84 -5.28
N GLY A 190 -15.25 18.54 -4.11
CA GLY A 190 -16.71 18.48 -3.91
C GLY A 190 -17.39 17.22 -4.45
N SER A 191 -16.64 16.26 -5.01
CA SER A 191 -17.19 14.99 -5.53
C SER A 191 -16.76 13.80 -4.69
N ARG A 192 -17.75 13.05 -4.17
CA ARG A 192 -17.49 11.76 -3.48
C ARG A 192 -16.96 10.71 -4.42
N PHE A 193 -17.52 10.63 -5.64
CA PHE A 193 -17.06 9.68 -6.64
C PHE A 193 -15.56 9.83 -6.91
N LEU A 194 -15.10 11.08 -7.15
CA LEU A 194 -13.68 11.35 -7.37
C LEU A 194 -12.82 10.99 -6.14
N GLY A 195 -13.30 11.31 -4.94
CA GLY A 195 -12.59 10.98 -3.70
C GLY A 195 -12.40 9.47 -3.52
N TYR A 196 -13.48 8.69 -3.63
CA TYR A 196 -13.43 7.24 -3.51
C TYR A 196 -12.65 6.57 -4.65
N THR A 197 -12.76 7.06 -5.89
CA THR A 197 -11.95 6.56 -7.01
C THR A 197 -10.46 6.78 -6.73
N LEU A 198 -10.07 7.97 -6.27
CA LEU A 198 -8.67 8.25 -5.99
C LEU A 198 -8.15 7.39 -4.83
N ILE A 199 -8.94 7.21 -3.76
CA ILE A 199 -8.59 6.30 -2.66
C ILE A 199 -8.40 4.87 -3.17
N ALA A 200 -9.29 4.36 -4.02
CA ALA A 200 -9.20 3.02 -4.57
C ALA A 200 -7.95 2.82 -5.45
N LEU A 201 -7.57 3.85 -6.21
CA LEU A 201 -6.35 3.82 -7.02
C LEU A 201 -5.07 3.90 -6.17
N MET A 202 -5.06 4.69 -5.10
CA MET A 202 -3.89 4.83 -4.23
C MET A 202 -3.66 3.63 -3.31
N ASP A 203 -4.74 2.98 -2.86
CA ASP A 203 -4.70 1.86 -1.93
C ASP A 203 -5.77 0.80 -2.28
N PRO A 204 -5.58 0.04 -3.36
CA PRO A 204 -6.56 -0.94 -3.81
C PRO A 204 -6.79 -2.05 -2.77
N ILE A 205 -5.73 -2.48 -2.07
CA ILE A 205 -5.82 -3.50 -1.00
C ILE A 205 -6.64 -2.96 0.17
N GLY A 206 -6.30 -1.76 0.66
CA GLY A 206 -7.03 -1.15 1.75
C GLY A 206 -8.47 -0.80 1.36
N PHE A 207 -8.74 -0.47 0.10
CA PHE A 207 -10.10 -0.29 -0.41
C PHE A 207 -10.91 -1.59 -0.33
N VAL A 208 -10.33 -2.74 -0.70
CA VAL A 208 -10.99 -4.05 -0.52
C VAL A 208 -11.24 -4.36 0.95
N ILE A 209 -10.27 -4.09 1.83
CA ILE A 209 -10.39 -4.36 3.27
C ILE A 209 -11.44 -3.46 3.93
N ARG A 210 -11.35 -2.16 3.69
CA ARG A 210 -12.17 -1.13 4.36
C ARG A 210 -13.52 -0.94 3.68
N ASP A 211 -13.50 -0.66 2.39
CA ASP A 211 -14.64 -0.11 1.66
C ASP A 211 -15.52 -1.22 1.05
N LEU A 212 -14.92 -2.33 0.59
CA LEU A 212 -15.67 -3.54 0.18
C LEU A 212 -16.03 -4.46 1.35
N GLY A 213 -15.56 -4.15 2.56
CA GLY A 213 -15.97 -4.83 3.80
C GLY A 213 -15.26 -6.15 4.09
N LEU A 214 -14.20 -6.52 3.36
CA LEU A 214 -13.44 -7.75 3.63
C LEU A 214 -12.86 -7.76 5.05
N GLY A 215 -12.40 -6.60 5.53
CA GLY A 215 -11.92 -6.44 6.91
C GLY A 215 -12.98 -6.83 7.94
N LYS A 216 -14.25 -6.46 7.72
CA LYS A 216 -15.36 -6.82 8.63
C LYS A 216 -15.57 -8.34 8.66
N LEU A 217 -15.45 -9.01 7.51
CA LEU A 217 -15.52 -10.48 7.42
C LEU A 217 -14.40 -11.16 8.21
N PHE A 218 -13.20 -10.59 8.22
CA PHE A 218 -12.05 -11.08 9.01
C PHE A 218 -11.95 -10.47 10.41
N GLY A 219 -12.98 -9.77 10.88
CA GLY A 219 -13.07 -9.26 12.25
C GLY A 219 -12.21 -8.03 12.55
N VAL A 220 -11.79 -7.29 11.53
CA VAL A 220 -11.27 -5.92 11.61
C VAL A 220 -12.44 -4.96 11.69
N LYS A 221 -12.51 -4.17 12.76
CA LYS A 221 -13.58 -3.18 12.99
C LYS A 221 -13.02 -1.77 12.85
N ASN A 222 -13.80 -0.85 12.30
CA ASN A 222 -13.46 0.57 12.34
C ASN A 222 -13.83 1.14 13.71
N LYS A 223 -12.88 1.77 14.41
CA LYS A 223 -13.13 2.40 15.72
C LYS A 223 -14.13 3.55 15.64
N ASN A 224 -14.26 4.17 14.47
CA ASN A 224 -15.18 5.28 14.23
C ASN A 224 -16.56 4.85 13.70
N ASP A 225 -16.79 3.55 13.47
CA ASP A 225 -18.13 3.05 13.19
C ASP A 225 -18.95 3.14 14.49
N PHE A 226 -19.70 4.23 14.67
CA PHE A 226 -20.75 4.31 15.70
C PHE A 226 -21.70 3.12 15.51
N GLN A 227 -21.89 2.31 16.56
CA GLN A 227 -22.77 1.15 16.56
C GLN A 227 -24.25 1.55 16.34
N ALA A 228 -24.64 1.80 15.09
CA ALA A 228 -26.03 1.71 14.69
C ALA A 228 -26.35 0.24 14.43
N SER A 229 -26.47 -0.57 15.48
CA SER A 229 -27.12 -1.89 15.41
C SER A 229 -27.54 -2.37 16.79
N ALA A 230 -28.73 -1.92 17.21
CA ALA A 230 -29.73 -2.82 17.76
C ALA A 230 -30.91 -2.82 16.77
N SER A 231 -30.77 -3.52 15.65
CA SER A 231 -31.92 -3.97 14.85
C SER A 231 -32.12 -5.46 15.16
N PRO A 232 -33.29 -5.89 15.65
CA PRO A 232 -33.53 -7.28 16.06
C PRO A 232 -33.44 -8.31 14.92
N LEU A 233 -33.21 -7.88 13.67
CA LEU A 233 -33.36 -8.73 12.50
C LEU A 233 -32.09 -9.04 11.70
N GLY A 234 -30.92 -8.52 12.09
CA GLY A 234 -29.63 -8.98 11.54
C GLY A 234 -29.41 -8.68 10.05
N VAL A 235 -28.16 -8.34 9.72
CA VAL A 235 -27.66 -8.04 8.35
C VAL A 235 -28.19 -6.73 7.76
N SER A 236 -27.47 -5.65 8.07
CA SER A 236 -27.50 -4.41 7.26
C SER A 236 -26.20 -4.33 6.45
N PHE A 237 -26.29 -4.55 5.14
CA PHE A 237 -25.25 -4.12 4.20
C PHE A 237 -25.43 -2.62 3.94
N SER A 238 -24.89 -1.79 4.84
CA SER A 238 -24.75 -0.37 4.60
C SER A 238 -23.59 -0.15 3.62
N TYR A 239 -23.83 -0.24 2.32
CA TYR A 239 -22.95 0.38 1.32
C TYR A 239 -23.04 1.90 1.49
N ARG A 240 -21.98 2.52 2.00
CA ARG A 240 -21.87 3.98 2.03
C ARG A 240 -21.14 4.41 0.76
N PHE A 241 -21.90 4.93 -0.22
CA PHE A 241 -21.37 5.63 -1.39
C PHE A 241 -21.01 7.10 -1.06
#